data_AF-A0A352DY23-F1
#
_entry.id   AF-A0A352DY23-F1
#
_cell.length_a   1.000
_cell.length_b   1.000
_cell.length_c   1.000
_cell.angle_alpha   90.00
_cell.angle_beta   90.00
_cell.angle_gamma   90.00
#
_symmetry.space_group_name_H-M   'P 1'
#
loop_
_entity.id
_entity.type
_entity.pdbx_description
1 polymer ?
#
loop_
_entity_poly.entity_id
_entity_poly.type
_entity_poly.pdbx_seq_one_letter_code
_entity_poly.pdbx_strand_id
1 'polypeptide(L)'
;MHQESPTMRSVAAALTTILVLGTPAVSHGDTFDPEDRALVRVEAAVDRALEYLAGRQDASGSWPQGVSGKPNTGVDALCLLAFMGRGHVPGRGPYEETVGRAVDGLRRSADKNGLLVHPGGHSHGPMYEHALATLALIEASGWMTDGTLRETCRDAVEVIVNAQNREGGWRYQPQPRDADLSVTVMQVVALRAAQNARLAVPEETLEQAIRYVKRCARPDGG
;
A
#
# COMPACT_ATOMS: atom_id res chain seq x y z
N MET A 1 -56.44 -38.55 -34.01
CA MET A 1 -57.10 -39.32 -35.09
C MET A 1 -56.72 -38.64 -36.39
N HIS A 2 -55.67 -39.14 -37.05
CA HIS A 2 -55.74 -39.75 -38.40
C HIS A 2 -56.17 -38.75 -39.48
N GLN A 3 -55.49 -38.53 -40.60
CA GLN A 3 -54.34 -39.16 -41.24
C GLN A 3 -53.98 -38.28 -42.46
N GLU A 4 -52.69 -38.11 -42.72
CA GLU A 4 -52.07 -37.80 -44.04
C GLU A 4 -52.62 -38.71 -45.16
N SER A 5 -52.64 -38.47 -46.49
CA SER A 5 -51.98 -37.58 -47.48
C SER A 5 -52.54 -38.03 -48.88
N PRO A 6 -51.96 -37.75 -50.07
CA PRO A 6 -51.54 -36.51 -50.71
C PRO A 6 -52.11 -36.37 -52.16
N THR A 7 -51.91 -35.26 -52.86
CA THR A 7 -51.59 -35.33 -54.31
C THR A 7 -50.91 -34.05 -54.79
N MET A 8 -49.76 -34.30 -55.41
CA MET A 8 -48.75 -33.40 -55.93
C MET A 8 -49.19 -32.75 -57.24
N ARG A 9 -48.98 -31.43 -57.40
CA ARG A 9 -48.79 -30.78 -58.71
C ARG A 9 -48.07 -29.43 -58.55
N SER A 10 -46.79 -29.46 -58.93
CA SER A 10 -45.87 -28.41 -59.40
C SER A 10 -46.38 -26.96 -59.50
N VAL A 11 -45.54 -26.00 -59.12
CA VAL A 11 -45.00 -24.94 -60.01
C VAL A 11 -43.96 -24.08 -59.27
N ALA A 12 -42.83 -23.92 -59.96
CA ALA A 12 -41.85 -22.82 -59.95
C ALA A 12 -41.13 -22.43 -58.65
N ALA A 13 -39.83 -22.72 -58.69
CA ALA A 13 -38.77 -22.01 -58.00
C ALA A 13 -38.86 -20.48 -58.17
N ALA A 14 -38.74 -19.76 -57.05
CA ALA A 14 -38.21 -18.41 -57.01
C ALA A 14 -37.13 -18.39 -55.93
N LEU A 15 -35.87 -18.54 -56.37
CA LEU A 15 -34.69 -18.30 -55.57
C LEU A 15 -34.61 -16.79 -55.28
N THR A 16 -35.09 -16.38 -54.12
CA THR A 16 -34.77 -15.05 -53.59
C THR A 16 -33.37 -15.11 -53.00
N THR A 17 -32.38 -14.78 -53.82
CA THR A 17 -31.01 -14.52 -53.36
C THR A 17 -31.04 -13.29 -52.47
N ILE A 18 -31.10 -13.49 -51.15
CA ILE A 18 -30.77 -12.44 -50.19
C ILE A 18 -29.27 -12.23 -50.30
N LEU A 19 -28.89 -11.15 -50.97
CA LEU A 19 -27.53 -10.63 -50.96
C LEU A 19 -27.26 -10.15 -49.53
N VAL A 20 -26.64 -11.00 -48.71
CA VAL A 20 -26.01 -10.57 -47.46
C VAL A 20 -24.86 -9.68 -47.88
N LEU A 21 -25.11 -8.37 -47.93
CA LEU A 21 -24.05 -7.37 -47.96
C LEU A 21 -23.25 -7.62 -46.69
N GLY A 22 -22.08 -8.23 -46.87
CA GLY A 22 -21.12 -8.44 -45.80
C GLY A 22 -20.87 -7.08 -45.15
N THR A 23 -21.33 -6.93 -43.91
CA THR A 23 -20.79 -5.90 -43.03
C THR A 23 -19.28 -6.06 -43.10
N PRO A 24 -18.50 -5.01 -43.41
CA PRO A 24 -17.06 -5.13 -43.26
C PRO A 24 -16.85 -5.55 -41.81
N ALA A 25 -16.25 -6.73 -41.62
CA ALA A 25 -15.72 -7.09 -40.33
C ALA A 25 -14.78 -5.94 -39.98
N VAL A 26 -15.18 -5.08 -39.05
CA VAL A 26 -14.25 -4.17 -38.41
C VAL A 26 -13.30 -5.11 -37.71
N SER A 27 -12.18 -5.40 -38.38
CA SER A 27 -11.02 -5.94 -37.73
C SER A 27 -10.67 -4.90 -36.69
N HIS A 28 -11.14 -5.12 -35.45
CA HIS A 28 -10.45 -4.59 -34.29
C HIS A 28 -9.10 -5.28 -34.37
N GLY A 29 -8.17 -4.68 -35.12
CA GLY A 29 -6.79 -5.08 -35.04
C GLY A 29 -6.45 -4.96 -33.57
N ASP A 30 -6.01 -6.06 -32.96
CA ASP A 30 -5.45 -6.10 -31.61
C ASP A 30 -4.12 -5.32 -31.56
N THR A 31 -4.15 -4.06 -32.02
CA THR A 31 -3.08 -3.11 -31.77
C THR A 31 -3.36 -2.57 -30.37
N PHE A 32 -2.92 -3.33 -29.36
CA PHE A 32 -2.79 -2.80 -28.00
C PHE A 32 -2.13 -1.41 -28.08
N ASP A 33 -2.78 -0.42 -27.47
CA ASP A 33 -2.26 0.94 -27.37
C ASP A 33 -0.84 0.89 -26.78
N PRO A 34 0.14 1.65 -27.31
CA PRO A 34 1.44 1.85 -26.65
C PRO A 34 1.34 2.09 -25.14
N GLU A 35 0.32 2.81 -24.67
CA GLU A 35 0.08 3.05 -23.24
C GLU A 35 -0.34 1.77 -22.51
N ASP A 36 -1.26 0.99 -23.07
CA ASP A 36 -1.67 -0.31 -22.51
C ASP A 36 -0.48 -1.29 -22.44
N ARG A 37 0.38 -1.30 -23.46
CA ARG A 37 1.60 -2.12 -23.47
C ARG A 37 2.58 -1.67 -22.40
N ALA A 38 2.68 -0.37 -22.14
CA ALA A 38 3.52 0.16 -21.08
C ALA A 38 2.97 -0.23 -19.71
N LEU A 39 1.65 -0.14 -19.50
CA LEU A 39 1.00 -0.56 -18.28
C LEU A 39 1.24 -2.03 -17.97
N VAL A 40 1.01 -2.94 -18.93
CA VAL A 40 1.25 -4.38 -18.75
C VAL A 40 2.71 -4.67 -18.37
N ARG A 41 3.67 -3.96 -18.96
CA ARG A 41 5.09 -4.11 -18.61
C ARG A 41 5.39 -3.64 -17.19
N VAL A 42 4.78 -2.54 -16.75
CA VAL A 42 4.93 -2.01 -15.39
C VAL A 42 4.31 -2.96 -14.39
N GLU A 43 3.10 -3.45 -14.62
CA GLU A 43 2.43 -4.41 -13.74
C GLU A 43 3.25 -5.70 -13.59
N ALA A 44 3.73 -6.27 -14.71
CA ALA A 44 4.58 -7.45 -14.67
C ALA A 44 5.91 -7.18 -13.92
N ALA A 45 6.44 -5.95 -13.97
CA ALA A 45 7.63 -5.58 -13.21
C ALA A 45 7.35 -5.47 -11.70
N VAL A 46 6.19 -4.92 -11.32
CA VAL A 46 5.73 -4.87 -9.92
C VAL A 46 5.54 -6.28 -9.39
N ASP A 47 4.87 -7.16 -10.14
CA ASP A 47 4.60 -8.53 -9.69
C ASP A 47 5.93 -9.31 -9.48
N ARG A 48 6.90 -9.18 -10.38
CA ARG A 48 8.26 -9.77 -10.18
C ARG A 48 8.98 -9.19 -8.95
N ALA A 49 8.80 -7.90 -8.66
CA ALA A 49 9.41 -7.28 -7.48
C ALA A 49 8.78 -7.84 -6.19
N LEU A 50 7.46 -8.06 -6.16
CA LEU A 50 6.78 -8.67 -5.02
C LEU A 50 7.17 -10.14 -4.83
N GLU A 51 7.30 -10.91 -5.91
CA GLU A 51 7.84 -12.27 -5.86
C GLU A 51 9.25 -12.29 -5.26
N TYR A 52 10.12 -11.38 -5.71
CA TYR A 52 11.45 -11.23 -5.14
C TYR A 52 11.38 -10.90 -3.65
N LEU A 53 10.60 -9.89 -3.24
CA LEU A 53 10.46 -9.53 -1.83
C LEU A 53 9.94 -10.70 -1.00
N ALA A 54 8.94 -11.43 -1.47
CA ALA A 54 8.38 -12.58 -0.76
C ALA A 54 9.45 -13.66 -0.52
N GLY A 55 10.32 -13.93 -1.51
CA GLY A 55 11.43 -14.87 -1.39
C GLY A 55 12.62 -14.40 -0.55
N ARG A 56 12.63 -13.13 -0.11
CA ARG A 56 13.69 -12.53 0.71
C ARG A 56 13.30 -12.31 2.17
N GLN A 57 12.01 -12.40 2.50
CA GLN A 57 11.54 -12.25 3.87
C GLN A 57 12.00 -13.44 4.73
N ASP A 58 12.50 -13.17 5.93
CA ASP A 58 12.82 -14.21 6.90
C ASP A 58 11.60 -14.66 7.72
N ALA A 59 11.78 -15.69 8.54
CA ALA A 59 10.73 -16.25 9.39
C ALA A 59 10.22 -15.27 10.47
N SER A 60 11.00 -14.23 10.81
CA SER A 60 10.58 -13.20 11.77
C SER A 60 9.65 -12.16 11.13
N GLY A 61 9.54 -12.16 9.80
CA GLY A 61 8.76 -11.20 9.02
C GLY A 61 9.59 -10.01 8.53
N SER A 62 10.91 -10.02 8.71
CA SER A 62 11.81 -8.93 8.35
C SER A 62 12.54 -9.18 7.04
N TRP A 63 13.04 -8.12 6.42
CA TRP A 63 13.89 -8.17 5.24
C TRP A 63 15.34 -7.78 5.58
N PRO A 64 16.30 -8.71 5.46
CA PRO A 64 17.70 -8.43 5.79
C PRO A 64 18.28 -7.28 4.95
N GLN A 65 18.96 -6.34 5.61
CA GLN A 65 19.59 -5.20 4.95
C GLN A 65 21.10 -5.34 4.75
N GLY A 66 21.56 -5.00 3.54
CA GLY A 66 22.99 -4.79 3.24
C GLY A 66 23.88 -5.97 3.66
N VAL A 67 25.15 -5.66 3.98
CA VAL A 67 26.13 -6.67 4.42
C VAL A 67 25.91 -7.08 5.87
N SER A 68 25.31 -6.22 6.70
CA SER A 68 25.08 -6.52 8.12
C SER A 68 23.93 -7.50 8.34
N GLY A 69 23.03 -7.63 7.37
CA GLY A 69 21.84 -8.50 7.44
C GLY A 69 20.87 -8.13 8.55
N LYS A 70 21.05 -6.96 9.20
CA LYS A 70 20.27 -6.58 10.37
C LYS A 70 18.87 -6.09 9.96
N PRO A 71 17.84 -6.39 10.78
CA PRO A 71 16.48 -5.93 10.51
C PRO A 71 16.34 -4.43 10.75
N ASN A 72 15.37 -3.81 10.08
CA ASN A 72 15.05 -2.39 10.20
C ASN A 72 13.55 -2.20 9.92
N THR A 73 12.84 -1.62 10.89
CA THR A 73 11.37 -1.50 10.83
C THR A 73 10.90 -0.61 9.70
N GLY A 74 11.69 0.39 9.30
CA GLY A 74 11.36 1.26 8.17
C GLY A 74 11.33 0.50 6.84
N VAL A 75 12.27 -0.42 6.60
CA VAL A 75 12.25 -1.25 5.39
C VAL A 75 11.16 -2.32 5.46
N ASP A 76 10.96 -2.96 6.61
CA ASP A 76 9.88 -3.92 6.78
C ASP A 76 8.51 -3.28 6.49
N ALA A 77 8.32 -2.05 6.95
CA ALA A 77 7.13 -1.25 6.67
C ALA A 77 6.97 -0.89 5.19
N LEU A 78 8.05 -0.50 4.51
CA LEU A 78 8.01 -0.21 3.06
C LEU A 78 7.70 -1.47 2.24
N CYS A 79 8.28 -2.61 2.60
CA CYS A 79 7.98 -3.89 1.96
C CYS A 79 6.50 -4.26 2.17
N LEU A 80 5.98 -4.15 3.39
CA LEU A 80 4.56 -4.38 3.69
C LEU A 80 3.65 -3.45 2.87
N LEU A 81 3.96 -2.14 2.83
CA LEU A 81 3.19 -1.16 2.04
C LEU A 81 3.24 -1.46 0.54
N ALA A 82 4.34 -2.00 0.01
CA ALA A 82 4.41 -2.41 -1.39
C ALA A 82 3.43 -3.56 -1.71
N PHE A 83 3.34 -4.57 -0.84
CA PHE A 83 2.35 -5.64 -0.99
C PHE A 83 0.91 -5.10 -0.90
N MET A 84 0.61 -4.28 0.12
CA MET A 84 -0.73 -3.70 0.30
C MET A 84 -1.12 -2.76 -0.84
N GLY A 85 -0.16 -2.01 -1.38
CA GLY A 85 -0.37 -1.14 -2.55
C GLY A 85 -0.75 -1.90 -3.82
N ARG A 86 -0.35 -3.17 -3.97
CA ARG A 86 -0.79 -4.07 -5.06
C ARG A 86 -2.05 -4.87 -4.70
N GLY A 87 -2.65 -4.63 -3.53
CA GLY A 87 -3.88 -5.29 -3.08
C GLY A 87 -3.67 -6.60 -2.31
N HIS A 88 -2.43 -6.92 -1.92
CA HIS A 88 -2.15 -8.05 -1.04
C HIS A 88 -2.19 -7.61 0.42
N VAL A 89 -3.17 -8.09 1.16
CA VAL A 89 -3.58 -7.53 2.46
C VAL A 89 -3.69 -8.64 3.50
N PRO A 90 -3.73 -8.32 4.81
CA PRO A 90 -3.83 -9.33 5.86
C PRO A 90 -4.97 -10.33 5.61
N GLY A 91 -4.66 -11.63 5.67
CA GLY A 91 -5.63 -12.72 5.53
C GLY A 91 -6.21 -12.92 4.12
N ARG A 92 -5.63 -12.32 3.08
CA ARG A 92 -6.11 -12.48 1.70
C ARG A 92 -5.00 -12.50 0.66
N GLY A 93 -5.16 -13.40 -0.30
CA GLY A 93 -4.37 -13.44 -1.53
C GLY A 93 -3.10 -14.29 -1.41
N PRO A 94 -2.32 -14.37 -2.50
CA PRO A 94 -1.20 -15.31 -2.59
C PRO A 94 -0.04 -15.01 -1.62
N TYR A 95 0.02 -13.78 -1.09
CA TYR A 95 1.05 -13.35 -0.14
C TYR A 95 0.50 -13.18 1.28
N GLU A 96 -0.62 -13.82 1.64
CA GLU A 96 -1.23 -13.68 2.96
C GLU A 96 -0.25 -13.98 4.11
N GLU A 97 0.61 -14.98 3.94
CA GLU A 97 1.59 -15.37 4.95
C GLU A 97 2.72 -14.34 5.05
N THR A 98 3.23 -13.86 3.92
CA THR A 98 4.26 -12.81 3.86
C THR A 98 3.78 -11.51 4.51
N VAL A 99 2.55 -11.09 4.18
CA VAL A 99 1.91 -9.90 4.75
C VAL A 99 1.65 -10.10 6.24
N GLY A 100 1.10 -11.26 6.64
CA GLY A 100 0.83 -11.58 8.05
C GLY A 100 2.08 -11.54 8.91
N ARG A 101 3.17 -12.19 8.47
CA ARG A 101 4.46 -12.16 9.20
C ARG A 101 5.03 -10.76 9.29
N ALA A 102 4.92 -9.93 8.24
CA ALA A 102 5.41 -8.55 8.27
C ALA A 102 4.64 -7.70 9.30
N VAL A 103 3.31 -7.79 9.31
CA VAL A 103 2.46 -7.11 10.29
C VAL A 103 2.81 -7.55 11.72
N ASP A 104 2.93 -8.86 11.94
CA ASP A 104 3.29 -9.39 13.25
C ASP A 104 4.71 -8.99 13.67
N GLY A 105 5.66 -8.96 12.73
CA GLY A 105 7.03 -8.52 12.96
C GLY A 105 7.10 -7.05 13.38
N LEU A 106 6.41 -6.17 12.66
CA LEU A 106 6.30 -4.75 13.02
C LEU A 106 5.61 -4.56 14.38
N ARG A 107 4.52 -5.27 14.65
CA ARG A 107 3.84 -5.23 15.94
C ARG A 107 4.77 -5.66 17.10
N ARG A 108 5.55 -6.72 16.91
CA ARG A 108 6.53 -7.20 17.90
C ARG A 108 7.71 -6.26 18.11
N SER A 109 7.97 -5.34 17.17
CA SER A 109 9.03 -4.33 17.30
C SER A 109 8.67 -3.20 18.27
N ALA A 110 7.42 -3.12 18.73
CA ALA A 110 7.00 -2.12 19.70
C ALA A 110 7.71 -2.31 21.04
N ASP A 111 8.36 -1.26 21.52
CA ASP A 111 8.87 -1.21 22.89
C ASP A 111 7.75 -0.88 23.90
N LYS A 112 8.10 -0.83 25.18
CA LYS A 112 7.16 -0.52 26.26
C LYS A 112 6.54 0.89 26.21
N ASN A 113 7.10 1.79 25.40
CA ASN A 113 6.62 3.15 25.21
C ASN A 113 5.86 3.31 23.88
N GLY A 114 5.70 2.24 23.09
CA GLY A 114 5.06 2.29 21.77
C GLY A 114 6.00 2.64 20.62
N LEU A 115 7.30 2.80 20.86
CA LEU A 115 8.28 3.08 19.81
C LEU A 115 8.49 1.81 18.96
N LEU A 116 8.33 1.93 17.65
CA LEU A 116 8.39 0.83 16.68
C LEU A 116 9.78 0.75 16.03
N VAL A 117 10.73 0.12 16.73
CA VAL A 117 12.10 -0.08 16.25
C VAL A 117 12.60 -1.46 16.66
N HIS A 118 13.18 -2.19 15.72
CA HIS A 118 13.72 -3.53 16.01
C HIS A 118 14.78 -3.50 17.12
N PRO A 119 14.60 -4.28 18.21
CA PRO A 119 15.63 -4.46 19.23
C PRO A 119 16.89 -5.09 18.61
N GLY A 120 18.05 -4.45 18.78
CA GLY A 120 19.31 -4.94 18.19
C GLY A 120 19.45 -4.72 16.67
N GLY A 121 18.47 -4.06 16.04
CA GLY A 121 18.51 -3.61 14.65
C GLY A 121 19.52 -2.49 14.41
N HIS A 122 19.63 -2.06 13.16
CA HIS A 122 20.53 -0.96 12.77
C HIS A 122 19.69 0.29 12.45
N SER A 123 19.33 1.04 13.50
CA SER A 123 18.53 2.26 13.36
C SER A 123 19.40 3.50 13.37
N HIS A 124 19.36 4.28 12.28
CA HIS A 124 20.01 5.60 12.19
C HIS A 124 19.00 6.75 12.25
N GLY A 125 17.71 6.42 12.21
CA GLY A 125 16.60 7.37 12.31
C GLY A 125 15.37 6.73 12.93
N PRO A 126 15.39 6.41 14.24
CA PRO A 126 14.28 5.76 14.94
C PRO A 126 12.90 6.34 14.62
N MET A 127 12.75 7.66 14.62
CA MET A 127 11.46 8.31 14.30
C MET A 127 11.05 8.18 12.84
N TYR A 128 12.00 8.09 11.91
CA TYR A 128 11.68 7.88 10.50
C TYR A 128 11.16 6.47 10.26
N GLU A 129 11.85 5.49 10.84
CA GLU A 129 11.46 4.08 10.83
C GLU A 129 10.11 3.87 11.54
N HIS A 130 9.95 4.52 12.69
CA HIS A 130 8.72 4.47 13.49
C HIS A 130 7.52 5.05 12.73
N ALA A 131 7.66 6.16 12.02
CA ALA A 131 6.56 6.72 11.23
C ALA A 131 6.11 5.79 10.10
N LEU A 132 7.06 5.20 9.39
CA LEU A 132 6.79 4.21 8.34
C LEU A 132 6.08 2.99 8.91
N ALA A 133 6.57 2.45 10.02
CA ALA A 133 5.94 1.32 10.71
C ALA A 133 4.54 1.66 11.22
N THR A 134 4.35 2.86 11.76
CA THR A 134 3.04 3.36 12.22
C THR A 134 2.05 3.44 11.06
N LEU A 135 2.45 4.05 9.94
CA LEU A 135 1.65 4.09 8.72
C LEU A 135 1.25 2.69 8.26
N ALA A 136 2.23 1.78 8.13
CA ALA A 136 1.99 0.42 7.64
C ALA A 136 1.04 -0.37 8.56
N LEU A 137 1.19 -0.26 9.88
CA LEU A 137 0.30 -0.93 10.84
C LEU A 137 -1.11 -0.33 10.82
N ILE A 138 -1.25 0.98 10.66
CA ILE A 138 -2.57 1.63 10.54
C ILE A 138 -3.28 1.14 9.28
N GLU A 139 -2.62 1.12 8.12
CA GLU A 139 -3.19 0.61 6.87
C GLU A 139 -3.57 -0.88 6.99
N ALA A 140 -2.70 -1.70 7.58
CA ALA A 140 -2.99 -3.11 7.84
C ALA A 140 -4.19 -3.29 8.79
N SER A 141 -4.33 -2.44 9.80
CA SER A 141 -5.42 -2.52 10.77
C SER A 141 -6.81 -2.36 10.14
N GLY A 142 -6.92 -1.64 9.01
CA GLY A 142 -8.17 -1.49 8.27
C GLY A 142 -8.72 -2.81 7.70
N TRP A 143 -7.87 -3.84 7.59
CA TRP A 143 -8.24 -5.17 7.10
C TRP A 143 -8.51 -6.18 8.21
N MET A 144 -8.23 -5.83 9.47
CA MET A 144 -8.33 -6.72 10.62
C MET A 144 -9.56 -6.37 11.46
N THR A 145 -10.45 -7.33 11.69
CA THR A 145 -11.72 -7.11 12.42
C THR A 145 -11.64 -7.39 13.92
N ASP A 146 -10.55 -8.00 14.39
CA ASP A 146 -10.35 -8.40 15.78
C ASP A 146 -9.82 -7.27 16.69
N GLY A 147 -9.44 -6.12 16.10
CA GLY A 147 -8.91 -4.97 16.81
C GLY A 147 -7.49 -5.17 17.35
N THR A 148 -6.79 -6.25 16.96
CA THR A 148 -5.49 -6.65 17.53
C THR A 148 -4.41 -5.58 17.39
N LEU A 149 -4.49 -4.73 16.35
CA LEU A 149 -3.53 -3.65 16.10
C LEU A 149 -3.93 -2.30 16.69
N ARG A 150 -5.17 -2.13 17.17
CA ARG A 150 -5.70 -0.80 17.51
C ARG A 150 -4.93 -0.14 18.65
N GLU A 151 -4.57 -0.93 19.67
CA GLU A 151 -3.76 -0.49 20.80
C GLU A 151 -2.34 -0.12 20.36
N THR A 152 -1.66 -1.00 19.62
CA THR A 152 -0.32 -0.72 19.08
C THR A 152 -0.28 0.54 18.21
N CYS A 153 -1.29 0.76 17.36
CA CYS A 153 -1.37 1.97 16.53
C CYS A 153 -1.60 3.22 17.37
N ARG A 154 -2.45 3.15 18.40
CA ARG A 154 -2.69 4.27 19.32
C ARG A 154 -1.40 4.67 20.04
N ASP A 155 -0.69 3.71 20.61
CA ASP A 155 0.53 3.96 21.38
C ASP A 155 1.64 4.50 20.46
N ALA A 156 1.72 3.99 19.22
CA ALA A 156 2.65 4.51 18.22
C ALA A 156 2.33 5.96 17.82
N VAL A 157 1.05 6.30 17.60
CA VAL A 157 0.63 7.68 17.34
C VAL A 157 0.97 8.61 18.51
N GLU A 158 0.84 8.13 19.74
CA GLU A 158 1.20 8.90 20.94
C GLU A 158 2.72 9.20 20.99
N VAL A 159 3.58 8.26 20.59
CA VAL A 159 5.02 8.53 20.44
C VAL A 159 5.28 9.65 19.44
N ILE A 160 4.60 9.64 18.29
CA ILE A 160 4.73 10.72 17.30
C ILE A 160 4.30 12.05 17.91
N VAL A 161 3.12 12.12 18.52
CA VAL A 161 2.61 13.37 19.13
C VAL A 161 3.58 13.91 20.18
N ASN A 162 4.08 13.06 21.08
CA ASN A 162 4.96 13.46 22.18
C ASN A 162 6.37 13.86 21.71
N ALA A 163 6.81 13.41 20.54
CA ALA A 163 8.11 13.76 19.98
C ALA A 163 8.12 15.10 19.22
N GLN A 164 6.97 15.76 19.03
CA GLN A 164 6.91 17.03 18.30
C GLN A 164 7.63 18.15 19.06
N ASN A 165 8.54 18.86 18.39
CA ASN A 165 9.23 19.98 18.98
C ASN A 165 8.38 21.27 18.96
N ARG A 166 8.86 22.33 19.64
CA ARG A 166 8.16 23.63 19.70
C ARG A 166 8.00 24.35 18.36
N GLU A 167 8.78 23.96 17.36
CA GLU A 167 8.66 24.51 16.01
C GLU A 167 7.52 23.85 15.23
N GLY A 168 7.02 22.69 15.70
CA GLY A 168 6.02 21.87 15.03
C GLY A 168 6.59 20.73 14.20
N GLY A 169 7.91 20.49 14.26
CA GLY A 169 8.60 19.46 13.49
C GLY A 169 9.15 18.30 14.32
N TRP A 170 9.74 17.34 13.63
CA TRP A 170 10.37 16.15 14.20
C TRP A 170 11.73 15.89 13.58
N ARG A 171 12.58 15.18 14.32
CA ARG A 171 13.84 14.62 13.81
C ARG A 171 13.98 13.15 14.18
N TYR A 172 15.19 12.62 14.02
CA TYR A 172 15.52 11.20 14.09
C TYR A 172 15.28 10.56 15.46
N GLN A 173 15.40 11.33 16.54
CA GLN A 173 15.21 10.81 17.90
C GLN A 173 13.79 11.10 18.40
N PRO A 174 13.20 10.22 19.23
CA PRO A 174 11.86 10.40 19.80
C PRO A 174 11.89 11.42 20.94
N GLN A 175 12.38 12.63 20.65
CA GLN A 175 12.58 13.70 21.61
C GLN A 175 12.27 15.05 20.94
N PRO A 176 11.56 15.96 21.63
CA PRO A 176 11.12 17.23 21.07
C PRO A 176 12.23 18.29 21.08
N ARG A 177 13.34 18.02 20.38
CA ARG A 177 14.56 18.86 20.41
C ARG A 177 14.76 19.69 19.15
N ASP A 178 14.71 19.06 17.99
CA ASP A 178 15.03 19.64 16.70
C ASP A 178 14.13 19.07 15.61
N ALA A 179 14.25 19.60 14.40
CA ALA A 179 13.40 19.22 13.28
C ALA A 179 14.20 19.02 11.99
N ASP A 180 13.75 18.06 11.19
CA ASP A 180 14.17 17.80 9.82
C ASP A 180 12.91 17.69 8.95
N LEU A 181 12.90 18.36 7.80
CA LEU A 181 11.71 18.43 6.97
C LEU A 181 11.27 17.05 6.46
N SER A 182 12.21 16.19 6.07
CA SER A 182 11.90 14.85 5.55
C SER A 182 11.29 13.96 6.63
N VAL A 183 11.84 13.99 7.85
CA VAL A 183 11.29 13.25 8.99
C VAL A 183 9.91 13.79 9.38
N THR A 184 9.75 15.11 9.37
CA THR A 184 8.48 15.79 9.69
C THR A 184 7.36 15.37 8.74
N VAL A 185 7.63 15.35 7.43
CA VAL A 185 6.62 14.93 6.44
C VAL A 185 6.17 13.50 6.69
N MET A 186 7.09 12.59 7.02
CA MET A 186 6.72 11.20 7.34
C MET A 186 5.85 11.09 8.58
N GLN A 187 6.10 11.87 9.64
CA GLN A 187 5.21 11.91 10.80
C GLN A 187 3.81 12.40 10.43
N VAL A 188 3.72 13.46 9.62
CA VAL A 188 2.44 14.02 9.18
C VAL A 188 1.64 13.01 8.36
N VAL A 189 2.28 12.23 7.49
CA VAL A 189 1.62 11.15 6.73
C VAL A 189 1.04 10.09 7.68
N ALA A 190 1.83 9.64 8.67
CA ALA A 190 1.36 8.66 9.66
C ALA A 190 0.20 9.21 10.52
N LEU A 191 0.29 10.46 11.00
CA LEU A 191 -0.78 11.13 11.74
C LEU A 191 -2.05 11.30 10.89
N ARG A 192 -1.91 11.56 9.59
CA ARG A 192 -3.06 11.65 8.69
C ARG A 192 -3.73 10.29 8.49
N ALA A 193 -2.95 9.22 8.34
CA ALA A 193 -3.48 7.86 8.32
C ALA A 193 -4.22 7.53 9.62
N ALA A 194 -3.67 7.95 10.77
CA ALA A 194 -4.31 7.78 12.08
C ALA A 194 -5.68 8.48 12.16
N GLN A 195 -5.79 9.71 11.67
CA GLN A 195 -7.09 10.40 11.57
C GLN A 195 -8.09 9.64 10.70
N ASN A 196 -7.67 9.13 9.54
CA ASN A 196 -8.52 8.34 8.65
C ASN A 196 -9.00 7.04 9.33
N ALA A 197 -8.14 6.43 10.14
CA ALA A 197 -8.46 5.26 10.96
C ALA A 197 -9.21 5.58 12.26
N ARG A 198 -9.61 6.84 12.48
CA ARG A 198 -10.32 7.31 13.68
C ARG A 198 -9.54 7.08 14.98
N LEU A 199 -8.22 7.14 14.91
CA LEU A 199 -7.35 7.27 16.08
C LEU A 199 -7.30 8.74 16.50
N ALA A 200 -7.15 8.97 17.81
CA ALA A 200 -7.09 10.32 18.34
C ALA A 200 -5.76 10.98 17.93
N VAL A 201 -5.85 12.13 17.26
CA VAL A 201 -4.72 12.98 16.91
C VAL A 201 -5.08 14.40 17.32
N PRO A 202 -4.33 15.07 18.21
CA PRO A 202 -4.59 16.45 18.57
C PRO A 202 -4.54 17.35 17.33
N GLU A 203 -5.55 18.19 17.15
CA GLU A 203 -5.63 19.12 16.01
C GLU A 203 -4.43 20.06 15.97
N GLU A 204 -4.04 20.57 17.15
CA GLU A 204 -2.88 21.45 17.30
C GLU A 204 -1.58 20.84 16.76
N THR A 205 -1.36 19.53 16.95
CA THR A 205 -0.16 18.84 16.45
C THR A 205 -0.04 18.98 14.93
N LEU A 206 -1.13 18.76 14.20
CA LEU A 206 -1.14 18.88 12.74
C LEU A 206 -1.05 20.34 12.28
N GLU A 207 -1.72 21.27 12.96
CA GLU A 207 -1.61 22.69 12.64
C GLU A 207 -0.19 23.21 12.79
N GLN A 208 0.49 22.84 13.88
CA GLN A 208 1.89 23.22 14.11
C GLN A 208 2.80 22.62 13.04
N ALA A 209 2.57 21.37 12.63
CA ALA A 209 3.31 20.74 11.55
C ALA A 209 3.09 21.43 10.20
N ILE A 210 1.85 21.80 9.88
CA ILE A 210 1.52 22.58 8.67
C ILE A 210 2.24 23.93 8.70
N ARG A 211 2.23 24.63 9.84
CA ARG A 211 2.96 25.90 10.02
C ARG A 211 4.46 25.71 9.82
N TYR A 212 5.05 24.65 10.38
CA TYR A 212 6.46 24.31 10.21
C TYR A 212 6.81 24.10 8.72
N VAL A 213 6.10 23.20 8.03
CA VAL A 213 6.35 22.88 6.61
C VAL A 213 6.25 24.13 5.74
N LYS A 214 5.24 24.97 5.95
CA LYS A 214 5.08 26.24 5.20
C LYS A 214 6.22 27.22 5.43
N ARG A 215 6.83 27.24 6.63
CA ARG A 215 8.00 28.09 6.92
C ARG A 215 9.30 27.55 6.31
N CYS A 216 9.38 26.25 6.05
CA CYS A 216 10.54 25.65 5.37
C CYS A 216 10.58 25.98 3.87
N ALA A 217 9.43 26.29 3.27
CA ALA A 217 9.33 26.60 1.85
C ALA A 217 10.05 27.91 1.51
N ARG A 218 10.86 27.89 0.46
CA ARG A 218 11.45 29.11 -0.10
C ARG A 218 10.49 29.81 -1.07
N PRO A 219 10.59 31.15 -1.23
CA PRO A 219 9.74 31.90 -2.17
C PRO A 219 9.86 31.46 -3.63
N ASP A 220 11.02 30.92 -4.02
CA ASP A 220 11.33 30.44 -5.38
C ASP A 220 10.99 28.95 -5.61
N GLY A 221 10.44 28.28 -4.60
CA GLY A 221 10.21 26.84 -4.58
C GLY A 221 11.38 26.07 -3.94
N GLY A 222 11.06 24.90 -3.37
CA GLY A 222 11.97 24.10 -2.55
C GLY A 222 11.69 24.18 -1.05
#